data_AF-A0A7C6IQT0-F1
#
_entry.id   AF-A0A7C6IQT0-F1
#
_cell.length_a   1.000
_cell.length_b   1.000
_cell.length_c   1.000
_cell.angle_alpha   90.00
_cell.angle_beta   90.00
_cell.angle_gamma   90.00
#
_symmetry.space_group_name_H-M   'P 1'
#
loop_
_entity.id
_entity.type
_entity.pdbx_description
1 polymer ?
#
loop_
_entity_poly.entity_id
_entity_poly.type
_entity_poly.pdbx_seq_one_letter_code
_entity_poly.pdbx_strand_id
1 'polypeptide(L)'
;MSKPVFIVETYGQYELKAKLQVEKVIPGAKAIVPIRITKNGGQTIYKKIYPGFIFAQVDEDQAHLFRRIPEILRANKLDGVSSLDEIMARNS
;
A
#
# COMPACT_ATOMS: atom_id res chain seq x y z
N MET A 1 -3.28 11.97 -16.47
CA MET A 1 -4.33 11.29 -15.70
C MET A 1 -3.80 11.03 -14.30
N SER A 2 -4.66 11.02 -13.28
CA SER A 2 -4.24 10.58 -11.93
C SER A 2 -3.80 9.11 -12.01
N LYS A 3 -2.68 8.77 -11.38
CA LYS A 3 -2.22 7.38 -11.29
C LYS A 3 -3.25 6.56 -10.51
N PRO A 4 -3.75 5.42 -11.02
CA PRO A 4 -4.69 4.60 -10.29
C PRO A 4 -4.09 4.04 -8.99
N VAL A 5 -4.96 3.77 -8.03
CA VAL A 5 -4.61 3.10 -6.79
C VAL A 5 -4.88 1.60 -6.93
N PHE A 6 -3.98 0.79 -6.40
CA PHE A 6 -4.07 -0.65 -6.34
C PHE A 6 -4.12 -1.10 -4.88
N ILE A 7 -4.98 -2.06 -4.60
CA ILE A 7 -4.89 -2.88 -3.39
C ILE A 7 -3.97 -4.07 -3.71
N VAL A 8 -2.94 -4.24 -2.90
CA VAL A 8 -1.87 -5.21 -3.13
C VAL A 8 -1.84 -6.17 -1.94
N GLU A 9 -2.12 -7.44 -2.20
CA GLU A 9 -1.99 -8.49 -1.19
C GLU A 9 -0.54 -8.95 -1.10
N THR A 10 -0.08 -9.15 0.13
CA THR A 10 1.28 -9.52 0.46
C THR A 10 1.27 -10.63 1.51
N TYR A 11 2.38 -11.33 1.66
CA TYR A 11 2.61 -12.09 2.88
C TYR A 11 2.67 -11.11 4.06
N GLY A 12 1.75 -11.19 5.03
CA GLY A 12 1.52 -10.13 6.02
C GLY A 12 2.73 -9.71 6.88
N GLN A 13 3.76 -10.53 7.00
CA GLN A 13 5.04 -10.18 7.64
C GLN A 13 5.96 -9.31 6.77
N TYR A 14 5.73 -9.26 5.46
CA TYR A 14 6.55 -8.57 4.47
C TYR A 14 5.91 -7.30 3.90
N GLU A 15 4.77 -6.81 4.40
CA GLU A 15 4.10 -5.60 3.88
C GLU A 15 5.04 -4.38 3.75
N LEU A 16 5.86 -4.11 4.78
CA LEU A 16 6.82 -3.01 4.75
C LEU A 16 7.91 -3.23 3.68
N LYS A 17 8.36 -4.48 3.52
CA LYS A 17 9.32 -4.83 2.47
C LYS A 17 8.67 -4.70 1.09
N ALA A 18 7.45 -5.19 0.91
CA ALA A 18 6.67 -5.07 -0.32
C ALA A 18 6.48 -3.61 -0.72
N LYS A 19 6.10 -2.74 0.23
CA LYS A 19 6.02 -1.28 0.03
C LYS A 19 7.32 -0.73 -0.54
N LEU A 20 8.45 -1.03 0.09
CA LEU A 20 9.76 -0.55 -0.35
C LEU A 20 10.14 -1.11 -1.73
N GLN A 21 9.82 -2.37 -2.02
CA GLN A 21 10.08 -2.97 -3.33
C GLN A 21 9.20 -2.37 -4.42
N VAL A 22 7.94 -2.04 -4.15
CA VAL A 22 7.06 -1.36 -5.11
C VAL A 22 7.67 -0.04 -5.56
N GLU A 23 8.09 0.79 -4.60
CA GLU A 23 8.69 2.10 -4.91
C GLU A 23 10.06 1.98 -5.59
N LYS A 24 10.79 0.89 -5.34
CA LYS A 24 12.10 0.62 -5.96
C LYS A 24 11.98 0.07 -7.38
N VAL A 25 11.07 -0.87 -7.60
CA VAL A 25 10.94 -1.64 -8.86
C VAL A 25 10.10 -0.89 -9.88
N ILE A 26 9.15 -0.07 -9.43
CA ILE A 26 8.18 0.60 -10.28
C ILE A 26 8.44 2.12 -10.26
N PRO A 27 8.99 2.70 -11.35
CA PRO A 27 9.38 4.11 -11.38
C PRO A 27 8.24 5.07 -11.07
N GLY A 28 8.41 5.91 -10.05
CA GLY A 28 7.41 6.91 -9.66
C GLY A 28 6.16 6.32 -9.00
N ALA A 29 6.20 5.06 -8.60
CA ALA A 29 5.19 4.49 -7.71
C ALA A 29 5.30 5.10 -6.31
N LYS A 30 4.16 5.18 -5.62
CA LYS A 30 4.10 5.43 -4.17
C LYS A 30 3.33 4.29 -3.52
N ALA A 31 3.73 3.87 -2.32
CA ALA A 31 2.98 2.85 -1.59
C ALA A 31 2.87 3.17 -0.10
N ILE A 32 1.79 2.73 0.53
CA ILE A 32 1.51 2.91 1.95
C ILE A 32 1.10 1.61 2.61
N VAL A 33 1.45 1.48 3.89
CA VAL A 33 0.90 0.49 4.81
C VAL A 33 0.06 1.25 5.84
N PRO A 34 -1.28 1.20 5.76
CA PRO A 34 -2.12 1.96 6.70
C PRO A 34 -1.96 1.43 8.12
N ILE A 35 -1.44 2.29 9.00
CA ILE A 35 -1.22 2.02 10.41
C ILE A 35 -1.97 3.07 11.22
N ARG A 36 -2.84 2.60 12.11
CA ARG A 36 -3.48 3.43 13.13
C ARG A 36 -2.52 3.56 14.31
N ILE A 37 -2.27 4.79 14.74
CA ILE A 37 -1.46 5.09 15.91
C ILE A 37 -2.39 5.54 17.03
N THR A 38 -2.32 4.87 18.19
CA THR A 38 -3.12 5.23 19.36
C THR A 38 -2.21 5.47 20.55
N LYS A 39 -2.44 6.56 21.29
CA LYS A 39 -1.73 6.86 22.54
C LYS A 39 -2.61 6.43 23.72
N ASN A 40 -2.11 5.53 24.56
CA ASN A 40 -2.81 5.09 25.77
C ASN A 40 -1.85 5.13 26.96
N GLY A 41 -2.12 6.01 27.94
CA GLY A 41 -1.35 6.08 29.18
C GLY A 41 0.17 6.22 29.02
N GLY A 42 0.64 6.96 28.01
CA GLY A 42 2.08 7.14 27.73
C GLY A 42 2.70 6.10 26.78
N GLN A 43 1.97 5.02 26.44
CA GLN A 43 2.38 4.06 25.42
C GLN A 43 1.83 4.46 24.05
N THR A 44 2.67 4.35 23.01
CA THR A 44 2.24 4.48 21.61
C THR A 44 2.04 3.08 21.02
N ILE A 45 0.82 2.79 20.57
CA ILE A 45 0.43 1.52 19.97
C ILE A 45 0.27 1.72 18.47
N TYR A 46 0.98 0.89 17.69
CA TYR A 46 0.90 0.87 16.22
C TYR A 46 0.08 -0.35 15.79
N LYS A 47 -1.07 -0.12 15.16
CA LYS A 47 -1.96 -1.19 14.69
C LYS A 47 -2.13 -1.12 13.18
N LYS A 48 -1.80 -2.20 12.48
CA LYS A 48 -2.13 -2.35 11.04
C LYS A 48 -3.64 -2.37 10.85
N ILE A 49 -4.14 -1.58 9.91
CA ILE A 49 -5.58 -1.49 9.63
C ILE A 49 -6.03 -2.59 8.67
N TYR A 50 -5.18 -2.92 7.70
CA TYR A 50 -5.42 -3.99 6.72
C TYR A 50 -4.26 -5.01 6.73
N PRO A 51 -4.20 -5.91 7.72
CA PRO A 51 -3.15 -6.93 7.75
C PRO A 51 -3.19 -7.82 6.49
N GLY A 52 -2.03 -8.06 5.89
CA GLY A 52 -1.86 -8.71 4.60
C GLY A 52 -1.86 -7.76 3.41
N PHE A 53 -2.18 -6.46 3.55
CA PHE A 53 -2.39 -5.57 2.42
C PHE A 53 -1.60 -4.27 2.49
N ILE A 54 -1.19 -3.80 1.32
CA ILE A 54 -0.67 -2.45 1.11
C ILE A 54 -1.48 -1.76 0.00
N PHE A 55 -1.37 -0.44 -0.09
CA PHE A 55 -1.95 0.33 -1.20
C PHE A 55 -0.83 0.98 -1.99
N ALA A 56 -0.90 0.89 -3.31
CA ALA A 56 0.10 1.43 -4.20
C ALA A 56 -0.55 2.29 -5.28
N GLN A 57 0.03 3.46 -5.55
CA GLN A 57 -0.39 4.34 -6.62
C GLN A 57 0.66 4.30 -7.72
N VAL A 58 0.27 3.77 -8.88
CA VAL A 58 1.17 3.31 -9.95
C VAL A 58 0.58 3.67 -11.31
N ASP A 59 1.43 4.01 -12.28
CA ASP A 59 0.96 4.21 -13.66
C ASP A 59 0.38 2.91 -14.24
N GLU A 60 -0.76 3.01 -14.93
CA GLU A 60 -1.51 1.82 -15.36
C GLU A 60 -0.72 0.91 -16.30
N ASP A 61 0.11 1.50 -17.17
CA ASP A 61 1.03 0.80 -18.06
C ASP A 61 2.14 0.04 -17.31
N GLN A 62 2.47 0.45 -16.08
CA GLN A 62 3.50 -0.15 -15.24
C GLN A 62 2.96 -1.19 -14.23
N ALA A 63 1.64 -1.35 -14.10
CA ALA A 63 1.02 -2.26 -13.13
C ALA A 63 1.50 -3.73 -13.29
N HIS A 64 1.87 -4.12 -14.51
CA HIS A 64 2.43 -5.44 -14.78
C HIS A 64 3.76 -5.72 -14.04
N LEU A 65 4.45 -4.69 -13.52
CA LEU A 65 5.70 -4.83 -12.77
C LEU A 65 5.51 -5.37 -11.35
N PHE A 66 4.28 -5.36 -10.80
CA PHE A 66 3.99 -6.00 -9.50
C PHE A 66 4.41 -7.47 -9.48
N ARG A 67 4.31 -8.19 -10.61
CA ARG A 67 4.72 -9.60 -10.76
C ARG A 67 6.22 -9.84 -10.54
N ARG A 68 7.03 -8.79 -10.52
CA ARG A 68 8.49 -8.88 -10.29
C ARG A 68 8.87 -8.78 -8.81
N ILE A 69 7.90 -8.55 -7.93
CA ILE A 69 8.12 -8.34 -6.50
C ILE A 69 7.70 -9.61 -5.74
N PRO A 70 8.64 -10.40 -5.18
CA PRO A 70 8.35 -11.69 -4.56
C PRO A 70 7.41 -11.62 -3.34
N GLU A 71 7.34 -10.47 -2.68
CA GLU A 71 6.50 -10.27 -1.51
C GLU A 71 5.01 -10.09 -1.86
N ILE A 72 4.67 -9.91 -3.13
CA ILE A 72 3.31 -9.63 -3.61
C ILE A 72 2.66 -10.93 -4.12
N LEU A 73 1.45 -11.18 -3.64
CA LEU A 73 0.60 -12.30 -4.07
C LEU A 73 -0.29 -11.90 -5.25
N ARG A 74 -0.95 -10.74 -5.13
CA ARG A 74 -1.84 -10.18 -6.16
C ARG A 74 -1.92 -8.67 -6.01
N ALA A 75 -2.24 -7.99 -7.11
CA ALA A 75 -2.54 -6.57 -7.12
C ALA A 75 -3.79 -6.34 -7.98
N ASN A 76 -4.79 -5.64 -7.43
CA ASN A 76 -6.02 -5.30 -8.12
C ASN A 76 -6.21 -3.78 -8.11
N LYS A 77 -6.65 -3.22 -9.23
CA LYS A 77 -7.03 -1.80 -9.30
C LYS A 77 -8.20 -1.57 -8.34
N LEU A 78 -8.11 -0.50 -7.55
CA LEU A 78 -9.12 -0.12 -6.59
C LEU A 78 -9.98 0.98 -7.19
N ASP A 79 -11.18 0.62 -7.61
CA ASP A 79 -12.13 1.57 -8.19
C ASP A 79 -12.70 2.51 -7.12
N GLY A 80 -13.05 3.74 -7.54
CA GLY A 80 -13.65 4.75 -6.64
C GLY A 80 -12.70 5.36 -5.62
N VAL A 81 -11.37 5.18 -5.80
CA VAL A 81 -10.33 5.84 -5.01
C VAL A 81 -9.39 6.60 -5.94
N SER A 82 -9.17 7.87 -5.62
CA SER A 82 -8.43 8.81 -6.47
C SER A 82 -6.96 8.98 -6.08
N SER A 83 -6.61 8.72 -4.82
CA SER A 83 -5.24 8.87 -4.29
C SER A 83 -4.99 8.06 -3.00
N LEU A 84 -3.72 7.92 -2.63
CA LEU A 84 -3.35 7.36 -1.33
C LEU A 84 -3.77 8.25 -0.14
N ASP A 85 -3.84 9.56 -0.34
CA ASP A 85 -4.27 10.51 0.70
C ASP A 85 -5.74 10.28 1.09
N GLU A 86 -6.58 9.95 0.10
CA GLU A 86 -7.98 9.58 0.33
C GLU A 86 -8.09 8.33 1.21
N ILE A 87 -7.24 7.33 0.99
CA ILE A 87 -7.18 6.13 1.85
C ILE A 87 -6.76 6.53 3.26
N MET A 88 -5.72 7.34 3.41
CA MET A 88 -5.24 7.76 4.73
C MET A 88 -6.32 8.53 5.49
N ALA A 89 -7.05 9.43 4.83
CA ALA A 89 -8.13 10.22 5.44
C ALA A 89 -9.33 9.38 5.90
N ARG A 90 -9.65 8.27 5.21
CA ARG A 90 -10.72 7.34 5.63
C ARG A 90 -10.35 6.51 6.87
N ASN A 91 -9.06 6.44 7.20
CA ASN A 91 -8.51 5.49 8.18
C ASN A 91 -7.90 6.16 9.42
N SER A 92 -7.71 7.49 9.38
CA SER A 92 -7.36 8.36 10.50
C SER A 92 -8.43 8.40 11.58
#